data_AF-A0A5C8SM63-F1
#
_entry.id   AF-A0A5C8SM63-F1
#
_cell.length_a   1.000
_cell.length_b   1.000
_cell.length_c   1.000
_cell.angle_alpha   90.00
_cell.angle_beta   90.00
_cell.angle_gamma   90.00
#
_symmetry.space_group_name_H-M   'P 1'
#
loop_
_entity.id
_entity.type
_entity.pdbx_description
1 polymer ?
#
loop_
_entity_poly.entity_id
_entity_poly.type
_entity_poly.pdbx_seq_one_letter_code
_entity_poly.pdbx_strand_id
1 'polypeptide(L)' 'MHWLGTVLRELLGLVVDDVGFAASIVAWVGAAWLVRAYGQAGTTSAAIFLFGGLGLILVESVLRRSGAPR' A
#
# COMPACT_ATOMS: atom_id res chain seq x y z
N MET A 1 -28.45 -8.01 -1.43
CA MET A 1 -27.84 -6.87 -0.70
C MET A 1 -26.91 -7.28 0.44
N HIS A 2 -27.08 -8.46 1.04
CA HIS A 2 -26.21 -8.95 2.13
C HIS A 2 -24.77 -9.28 1.70
N TRP A 3 -24.59 -9.83 0.48
CA TRP A 3 -23.28 -10.23 -0.06
C TRP A 3 -22.27 -9.08 -0.18
N LEU A 4 -22.70 -7.87 -0.58
CA LEU A 4 -21.80 -6.72 -0.73
C LEU A 4 -21.27 -6.25 0.64
N GLY A 5 -22.11 -6.30 1.69
CA GLY A 5 -21.70 -6.01 3.06
C GLY A 5 -20.72 -7.03 3.61
N THR A 6 -20.88 -8.31 3.26
CA THR A 6 -19.93 -9.37 3.62
C THR A 6 -18.58 -9.17 2.93
N VAL A 7 -18.57 -8.89 1.62
CA VAL A 7 -17.34 -8.62 0.86
C VAL A 7 -16.61 -7.40 1.39
N LEU A 8 -17.31 -6.30 1.69
CA LEU A 8 -16.69 -5.13 2.30
C LEU A 8 -16.14 -5.43 3.70
N ARG A 9 -16.86 -6.21 4.52
CA ARG A 9 -16.40 -6.57 5.86
C ARG A 9 -15.20 -7.51 5.83
N GLU A 10 -15.12 -8.43 4.87
CA GLU A 10 -13.93 -9.26 4.68
C GLU A 10 -12.75 -8.47 4.12
N LEU A 11 -12.97 -7.55 3.18
CA LEU A 11 -11.93 -6.64 2.69
C LEU A 11 -11.39 -5.74 3.80
N LEU A 12 -12.29 -5.17 4.62
CA LEU A 12 -11.91 -4.38 5.78
C LEU A 12 -11.25 -5.24 6.86
N GLY A 13 -11.69 -6.48 7.05
CA GLY A 13 -11.07 -7.45 7.95
C GLY A 13 -9.65 -7.82 7.51
N LEU A 14 -9.42 -8.03 6.21
CA LEU A 14 -8.10 -8.27 5.62
C LEU A 14 -7.17 -7.06 5.77
N VAL A 15 -7.71 -5.85 5.59
CA VAL A 15 -6.98 -4.59 5.78
C VAL A 15 -6.69 -4.33 7.26
N VAL A 16 -7.59 -4.76 8.16
CA VAL A 16 -7.45 -4.63 9.62
C VAL A 16 -6.49 -5.67 10.20
N ASP A 17 -6.48 -6.91 9.70
CA ASP A 17 -5.50 -7.94 10.10
C ASP A 17 -4.07 -7.56 9.64
N ASP A 18 -3.97 -6.75 8.58
CA ASP A 18 -2.71 -6.24 8.02
C ASP A 18 -2.61 -4.70 8.16
N VAL A 19 -3.02 -4.14 9.31
CA VAL A 19 -2.95 -2.68 9.60
C VAL A 19 -1.57 -2.10 9.27
N GLY A 20 -0.51 -2.86 9.54
CA GLY A 20 0.86 -2.44 9.21
C GLY A 20 1.05 -2.22 7.71
N PHE A 21 0.59 -3.14 6.87
CA PHE A 21 0.69 -3.03 5.41
C PHE A 21 -0.18 -1.89 4.86
N ALA A 22 -1.42 -1.78 5.35
CA ALA A 22 -2.33 -0.70 4.96
C ALA A 22 -1.78 0.68 5.32
N ALA A 23 -1.22 0.83 6.52
CA ALA A 23 -0.58 2.06 6.98
C ALA A 23 0.64 2.42 6.12
N SER A 24 1.46 1.43 5.75
CA SER A 24 2.62 1.62 4.86
C SER A 24 2.23 2.17 3.49
N ILE A 25 1.16 1.62 2.87
CA ILE A 25 0.64 2.12 1.59
C ILE A 25 0.18 3.56 1.73
N VAL A 26 -0.64 3.88 2.74
CA VAL A 26 -1.18 5.23 2.94
C VAL A 26 -0.05 6.24 3.19
N ALA A 27 0.92 5.88 4.04
CA ALA A 27 2.09 6.71 4.31
C ALA A 27 2.91 6.95 3.04
N TRP A 28 3.12 5.93 2.21
CA TRP A 28 3.88 6.05 0.97
C TRP A 28 3.18 6.90 -0.09
N VAL A 29 1.87 6.72 -0.26
CA VAL A 29 1.07 7.57 -1.16
C VAL A 29 1.11 9.03 -0.70
N GLY A 30 1.01 9.28 0.62
CA GLY A 30 1.17 10.62 1.18
C GLY A 30 2.56 11.22 0.92
N ALA A 31 3.63 10.43 1.08
CA ALA A 31 4.99 10.86 0.77
C ALA A 31 5.17 11.17 -0.73
N ALA A 32 4.67 10.31 -1.62
CA ALA A 32 4.72 10.54 -3.07
C ALA A 32 3.93 11.80 -3.47
N TRP A 33 2.80 12.06 -2.81
CA TRP A 33 2.04 13.29 -3.00
C TRP A 33 2.82 14.53 -2.56
N LEU A 34 3.50 14.50 -1.41
CA LEU A 34 4.36 15.59 -0.96
C LEU A 34 5.54 15.83 -1.91
N VAL A 35 6.19 14.76 -2.38
CA VAL A 35 7.28 14.86 -3.37
C VAL A 35 6.77 15.47 -4.67
N ARG A 36 5.54 15.15 -5.09
CA ARG A 36 4.93 15.77 -6.27
C ARG A 36 4.54 17.23 -6.05
N ALA A 37 4.02 17.56 -4.88
CA ALA A 37 3.53 18.91 -4.56
C ALA A 37 4.68 19.90 -4.32
N TYR A 38 5.78 19.45 -3.71
CA TYR A 38 6.88 20.31 -3.28
C TYR A 38 8.21 20.02 -3.99
N GLY A 39 8.33 18.91 -4.70
CA GLY A 39 9.52 18.55 -5.45
C GLY A 39 9.47 19.00 -6.90
N GLN A 40 10.64 19.25 -7.49
CA GLN A 40 10.80 19.53 -8.92
C GLN A 40 10.84 18.23 -9.75
N ALA A 41 10.20 17.17 -9.25
CA ALA A 41 10.20 15.87 -9.91
C ALA A 41 9.35 15.93 -11.18
N GLY A 42 9.97 15.64 -12.32
CA GLY A 42 9.27 15.39 -13.57
C GLY A 42 8.22 14.29 -13.41
N THR A 43 7.21 14.29 -14.28
CA THR A 43 6.10 13.31 -14.27
C THR A 43 6.59 11.87 -14.28
N THR A 44 7.61 11.55 -15.09
CA THR A 44 8.20 10.21 -15.16
C THR A 44 8.88 9.79 -13.86
N SER A 45 9.70 10.67 -13.26
CA SER A 45 10.36 10.38 -11.99
C SER A 45 9.37 10.22 -10.83
N ALA A 46 8.29 11.00 -10.82
CA ALA A 46 7.22 10.88 -9.82
C ALA A 46 6.47 9.55 -9.97
N ALA A 47 6.19 9.12 -11.21
CA ALA A 47 5.57 7.82 -11.48
C ALA A 47 6.48 6.66 -11.01
N ILE A 48 7.77 6.69 -11.35
CA ILE A 48 8.73 5.67 -10.92
C ILE A 48 8.80 5.60 -9.40
N PHE A 49 8.84 6.74 -8.71
CA PHE A 49 8.88 6.79 -7.24
C PHE A 49 7.62 6.18 -6.60
N LEU A 50 6.44 6.57 -7.10
CA LEU A 50 5.17 6.06 -6.61
C LEU A 50 5.05 4.56 -6.83
N PHE A 51 5.16 4.10 -8.08
CA PHE A 51 4.95 2.70 -8.44
C PHE A 51 6.08 1.80 -7.96
N GLY A 52 7.32 2.28 -7.98
CA GLY A 52 8.48 1.54 -7.47
C GLY A 52 8.38 1.30 -5.96
N GLY A 53 8.02 2.32 -5.19
CA GLY A 53 7.85 2.15 -3.75
C GLY A 53 6.62 1.34 -3.35
N LEU A 54 5.51 1.46 -4.08
CA LEU A 54 4.36 0.55 -3.92
C LEU A 54 4.75 -0.90 -4.20
N GLY A 55 5.53 -1.14 -5.27
CA GLY A 55 6.05 -2.47 -5.59
C GLY A 55 6.93 -3.04 -4.48
N LEU A 56 7.80 -2.22 -3.88
CA LEU A 56 8.63 -2.63 -2.74
C LEU A 56 7.79 -3.00 -1.51
N ILE A 57 6.79 -2.18 -1.17
CA ILE A 57 5.89 -2.45 -0.04
C ILE A 57 5.12 -3.77 -0.26
N LEU A 58 4.68 -4.03 -1.48
CA LEU A 58 4.06 -5.30 -1.86
C LEU A 58 5.01 -6.49 -1.71
N VAL A 59 6.24 -6.38 -2.23
CA VAL A 59 7.26 -7.43 -2.10
C VAL A 59 7.56 -7.71 -0.63
N GLU A 60 7.75 -6.67 0.18
CA GLU A 60 7.99 -6.80 1.61
C GLU A 60 6.82 -7.49 2.32
N SER A 61 5.58 -7.12 2.00
CA SER A 61 4.39 -7.75 2.56
C SER A 61 4.32 -9.23 2.22
N VAL A 62 4.58 -9.60 0.97
CA VAL A 62 4.61 -11.00 0.54
C VAL A 62 5.70 -11.75 1.29
N LEU A 63 6.91 -11.21 1.38
CA LEU A 63 8.04 -11.85 2.07
C LEU A 63 7.77 -12.05 3.57
N ARG A 64 7.19 -11.06 4.25
CA ARG A 64 6.80 -11.18 5.66
C ARG A 64 5.72 -12.26 5.86
N ARG A 65 4.76 -12.33 4.93
CA ARG A 65 3.66 -13.31 4.99
C ARG A 65 4.11 -14.73 4.62
N SER A 66 5.05 -14.87 3.69
CA SER A 66 5.57 -16.17 3.23
C SER A 66 6.71 -16.72 4.09
N GLY A 67 7.44 -15.85 4.79
CA GLY A 67 8.64 -16.18 5.57
C GLY A 67 8.40 -16.43 7.05
N ALA A 68 7.16 -16.40 7.55
CA ALA A 68 6.85 -16.79 8.93
C ALA A 68 6.74 -18.33 9.02
N PRO A 69 7.76 -19.05 9.54
CA PRO A 69 7.51 -20.37 10.09
C PRO A 69 6.51 -20.21 11.25
N ARG A 70 5.41 -20.97 11.17
CA ARG A 70 4.45 -21.12 12.28
C ARG A 70 5.14 -21.70 13.51
#